data_AF-Q3KAH1-F1
#
_entry.id   AF-Q3KAH1-F1
#
_cell.length_a   1.000
_cell.length_b   1.000
_cell.length_c   1.000
_cell.angle_alpha   90.00
_cell.angle_beta   90.00
_cell.angle_gamma   90.00
#
_symmetry.space_group_name_H-M   'P 1'
#
loop_
_entity.id
_entity.type
_entity.pdbx_description
1 polymer ?
#
loop_
_entity_poly.entity_id
_entity_poly.type
_entity_poly.pdbx_seq_one_letter_code
_entity_poly.pdbx_strand_id
1 'polypeptide(L)'
;MTQLTRTHVTFFEDFAKQFFRDALVQTAGDDVDVEHILSMIDYKDYAKRFGAIALKHASYSDLKYADKALNDERVVRAMNAIHMATLSCAPSTQEDLNIGFIAQMLASKNDPDDLISGIADAPEEVREAALVALQARLAAVGKE
;
A
#
# COMPACT_ATOMS: atom_id res chain seq x y z
N MET A 1 24.98 12.31 -15.88
CA MET A 1 23.94 11.25 -15.81
C MET A 1 24.67 9.93 -15.62
N THR A 2 24.29 9.12 -14.63
CA THR A 2 24.85 7.78 -14.45
C THR A 2 24.44 6.93 -15.65
N GLN A 3 25.40 6.49 -16.46
CA GLN A 3 25.11 5.69 -17.64
C GLN A 3 24.77 4.26 -17.18
N LEU A 4 23.53 3.83 -17.43
CA LEU A 4 23.08 2.48 -17.08
C LEU A 4 23.84 1.44 -17.91
N THR A 5 24.30 0.39 -17.25
CA THR A 5 24.85 -0.79 -17.93
C THR A 5 23.72 -1.63 -18.51
N ARG A 6 24.03 -2.54 -19.45
CA ARG A 6 23.04 -3.49 -19.98
C ARG A 6 22.37 -4.30 -18.85
N THR A 7 23.14 -4.71 -17.85
CA THR A 7 22.65 -5.45 -16.68
C THR A 7 21.68 -4.62 -15.84
N HIS A 8 21.94 -3.32 -15.65
CA HIS A 8 21.00 -2.45 -14.94
C HIS A 8 19.69 -2.31 -15.72
N VAL A 9 19.77 -2.11 -17.04
CA VAL A 9 18.56 -1.98 -17.88
C VAL A 9 17.72 -3.25 -17.82
N THR A 10 18.31 -4.44 -17.97
CA THR A 10 17.58 -5.70 -17.87
C THR A 10 16.92 -5.88 -16.50
N PHE A 11 17.64 -5.62 -15.41
CA PHE A 11 17.08 -5.69 -14.06
C PHE A 11 15.85 -4.78 -13.90
N PHE A 12 15.95 -3.51 -14.31
CA PHE A 12 14.84 -2.57 -14.19
C PHE A 12 13.69 -2.86 -15.16
N GLU A 13 13.97 -3.49 -16.29
CA GLU A 13 12.96 -3.94 -17.26
C GLU A 13 12.12 -5.08 -16.67
N ASP A 14 12.77 -6.09 -16.10
CA ASP A 14 12.09 -7.23 -15.48
C ASP A 14 11.29 -6.78 -14.24
N PHE A 15 11.88 -5.92 -13.41
CA PHE A 15 11.20 -5.33 -12.26
C PHE A 15 9.94 -4.54 -12.68
N ALA A 16 10.04 -3.69 -13.71
CA ALA A 16 8.90 -2.90 -14.18
C ALA A 16 7.78 -3.79 -14.74
N LYS A 17 8.11 -4.83 -15.51
CA LYS A 17 7.13 -5.79 -16.04
C LYS A 17 6.35 -6.46 -14.92
N GLN A 18 7.05 -6.95 -13.90
CA GLN A 18 6.41 -7.60 -12.76
C GLN A 18 5.53 -6.61 -12.00
N PHE A 19 6.05 -5.42 -11.70
CA PHE A 19 5.33 -4.38 -10.99
C PHE A 19 4.01 -3.99 -11.68
N PHE A 20 4.04 -3.70 -13.00
CA PHE A 20 2.83 -3.33 -13.73
C PHE A 20 1.85 -4.49 -13.87
N ARG A 21 2.36 -5.72 -14.04
CA ARG A 21 1.51 -6.92 -14.09
C ARG A 21 0.77 -7.12 -12.78
N ASP A 22 1.47 -7.10 -11.65
CA ASP A 22 0.86 -7.32 -10.34
C ASP A 22 -0.15 -6.23 -9.98
N ALA A 23 0.18 -4.97 -10.26
CA ALA A 23 -0.74 -3.86 -10.04
C ALA A 23 -2.03 -3.99 -10.87
N LEU A 24 -1.90 -4.36 -12.16
CA LEU A 24 -3.07 -4.54 -13.02
C LEU A 24 -3.91 -5.76 -12.62
N VAL A 25 -3.29 -6.90 -12.29
CA VAL A 25 -4.03 -8.10 -11.83
C VAL A 25 -4.81 -7.82 -10.54
N GLN A 26 -4.31 -6.95 -9.66
CA GLN A 26 -4.98 -6.61 -8.41
C GLN A 26 -6.11 -5.58 -8.56
N THR A 27 -6.08 -4.74 -9.60
CA THR A 27 -6.96 -3.57 -9.71
C THR A 27 -7.90 -3.60 -10.92
N ALA A 28 -7.58 -4.39 -11.93
CA ALA A 28 -8.39 -4.48 -13.14
C ALA A 28 -9.64 -5.34 -12.91
N GLY A 29 -10.76 -4.94 -13.54
CA GLY A 29 -11.96 -5.76 -13.61
C GLY A 29 -11.79 -6.96 -14.55
N ASP A 30 -12.69 -7.94 -14.44
CA ASP A 30 -12.66 -9.20 -15.21
C ASP A 30 -12.72 -9.00 -16.73
N ASP A 31 -13.17 -7.84 -17.20
CA ASP A 31 -13.34 -7.46 -18.61
C ASP A 31 -12.12 -6.79 -19.23
N VAL A 32 -11.07 -6.52 -18.44
CA VAL A 32 -9.87 -5.82 -18.90
C VAL A 32 -8.84 -6.79 -19.47
N ASP A 33 -8.44 -6.56 -20.73
CA ASP A 33 -7.30 -7.27 -21.34
C ASP A 33 -5.97 -6.73 -20.80
N VAL A 34 -5.52 -7.32 -19.69
CA VAL A 34 -4.26 -6.98 -19.01
C VAL A 34 -3.05 -7.14 -19.94
N GLU A 35 -3.01 -8.19 -20.76
CA GLU A 35 -1.87 -8.44 -21.65
C GLU A 35 -1.80 -7.39 -22.76
N HIS A 36 -2.94 -6.95 -23.28
CA HIS A 36 -2.98 -5.83 -24.23
C HIS A 36 -2.42 -4.54 -23.60
N ILE A 37 -2.83 -4.19 -22.38
CA ILE A 37 -2.33 -3.00 -21.68
C ILE A 37 -0.82 -3.09 -21.45
N LEU A 38 -0.34 -4.22 -20.94
CA LEU A 38 1.08 -4.44 -20.71
C LEU A 38 1.89 -4.33 -22.02
N SER A 39 1.33 -4.75 -23.16
CA SER A 39 2.01 -4.68 -24.47
C SER A 39 2.22 -3.25 -24.99
N MET A 40 1.43 -2.28 -24.52
CA MET A 40 1.57 -0.87 -24.92
C MET A 40 2.78 -0.18 -24.28
N ILE A 41 3.43 -0.81 -23.30
CA ILE A 41 4.53 -0.23 -22.55
C ILE A 41 5.88 -0.56 -23.23
N ASP A 42 6.64 0.47 -23.62
CA ASP A 42 8.06 0.29 -23.96
C ASP A 42 8.88 0.15 -22.66
N TYR A 43 8.95 -1.09 -22.16
CA TYR A 43 9.67 -1.40 -20.93
C TYR A 43 11.15 -1.07 -21.01
N LYS A 44 11.76 -1.16 -22.19
CA LYS A 44 13.18 -0.91 -22.36
C LYS A 44 13.50 0.57 -22.21
N ASP A 45 12.68 1.45 -22.80
CA ASP A 45 12.81 2.88 -22.60
C ASP A 45 12.44 3.29 -21.17
N TYR A 46 11.34 2.76 -20.64
CA TYR A 46 10.91 3.01 -19.27
C TYR A 46 12.00 2.62 -18.26
N ALA A 47 12.57 1.42 -18.38
CA ALA A 47 13.62 0.90 -17.49
C ALA A 47 14.85 1.81 -17.45
N LYS A 48 15.21 2.44 -18.58
CA LYS A 48 16.32 3.40 -18.61
C LYS A 48 16.01 4.65 -17.80
N ARG A 49 14.81 5.22 -17.96
CA ARG A 49 14.38 6.42 -17.23
C ARG A 49 14.19 6.13 -15.75
N PHE A 50 13.49 5.04 -15.44
CA PHE A 50 13.25 4.55 -14.07
C PHE A 50 14.57 4.24 -13.35
N GLY A 51 15.43 3.42 -13.96
CA GLY A 51 16.71 3.04 -13.37
C GLY A 51 17.64 4.22 -13.12
N ALA A 52 17.64 5.22 -14.01
CA ALA A 52 18.44 6.43 -13.83
C ALA A 52 17.96 7.29 -12.66
N ILE A 53 16.67 7.21 -12.29
CA ILE A 53 16.13 7.87 -11.09
C ILE A 53 16.45 7.03 -9.85
N ALA A 54 16.16 5.73 -9.87
CA ALA A 54 16.39 4.84 -8.73
C ALA A 54 17.87 4.86 -8.27
N LEU A 55 18.81 4.85 -9.22
CA LEU A 55 20.24 4.88 -8.92
C LEU A 55 20.76 6.25 -8.41
N LYS A 56 19.92 7.29 -8.33
CA LYS A 56 20.24 8.52 -7.58
C LYS A 56 20.04 8.35 -6.08
N HIS A 57 19.22 7.38 -5.67
CA HIS A 57 18.75 7.22 -4.29
C HIS A 57 19.31 5.97 -3.62
N ALA A 58 19.65 4.93 -4.38
CA ALA A 58 20.18 3.68 -3.86
C ALA A 58 21.22 3.07 -4.81
N SER A 59 22.16 2.29 -4.28
CA SER A 59 23.10 1.56 -5.12
C SER A 59 22.40 0.39 -5.83
N TYR A 60 22.94 -0.02 -6.98
CA TYR A 60 22.44 -1.21 -7.68
C TYR A 60 22.48 -2.47 -6.80
N SER A 61 23.51 -2.59 -5.96
CA SER A 61 23.68 -3.70 -5.02
C SER A 61 22.56 -3.75 -3.98
N ASP A 62 22.19 -2.60 -3.42
CA ASP A 62 21.12 -2.50 -2.42
C ASP A 62 19.76 -2.84 -3.05
N LEU A 63 19.50 -2.31 -4.25
CA LEU A 63 18.26 -2.60 -4.99
C LEU A 63 18.13 -4.09 -5.33
N LYS A 64 19.22 -4.73 -5.76
CA LYS A 64 19.24 -6.17 -6.06
C LYS A 64 19.08 -7.02 -4.78
N TYR A 65 19.67 -6.59 -3.67
CA TYR A 65 19.49 -7.25 -2.39
C TYR A 65 18.04 -7.14 -1.91
N ALA A 66 17.44 -5.95 -2.01
CA ALA A 66 16.05 -5.72 -1.65
C ALA A 66 15.09 -6.59 -2.48
N ASP A 67 15.28 -6.62 -3.80
CA ASP A 67 14.53 -7.50 -4.70
C ASP A 67 14.62 -8.98 -4.29
N LYS A 68 15.82 -9.47 -3.97
CA LYS A 68 16.00 -10.83 -3.45
C LYS A 68 15.31 -11.06 -2.11
N ALA A 69 15.41 -10.11 -1.18
CA ALA A 69 14.86 -10.24 0.16
C ALA A 69 13.32 -10.24 0.13
N LEU A 70 12.70 -9.39 -0.69
CA LEU A 70 11.25 -9.32 -0.85
C LEU A 70 10.68 -10.57 -1.51
N ASN A 71 11.46 -11.24 -2.37
CA ASN A 71 11.08 -12.49 -3.02
C ASN A 71 11.50 -13.75 -2.24
N ASP A 72 12.13 -13.63 -1.07
CA ASP A 72 12.46 -14.80 -0.23
C ASP A 72 11.17 -15.38 0.36
N GLU A 73 10.87 -16.65 0.08
CA GLU A 73 9.64 -17.27 0.54
C GLU A 73 9.42 -17.21 2.06
N ARG A 74 10.50 -17.18 2.85
CA ARG A 74 10.39 -17.05 4.32
C ARG A 74 9.91 -15.65 4.69
N VAL A 75 10.39 -14.64 3.98
CA VAL A 75 9.95 -13.25 4.16
C VAL A 75 8.50 -13.11 3.71
N VAL A 76 8.14 -13.62 2.53
CA VAL A 76 6.76 -13.60 2.04
C VAL A 76 5.80 -14.30 3.01
N ARG A 77 6.15 -15.52 3.48
CA ARG A 77 5.33 -16.24 4.47
C ARG A 77 5.21 -15.48 5.79
N ALA A 78 6.30 -14.87 6.27
CA ALA A 78 6.29 -14.09 7.50
C ALA A 78 5.42 -12.83 7.37
N MET A 79 5.53 -12.10 6.25
CA MET A 79 4.70 -10.93 5.96
C MET A 79 3.21 -11.29 5.90
N ASN A 80 2.87 -12.39 5.22
CA ASN A 80 1.50 -12.89 5.18
C ASN A 80 1.00 -13.28 6.58
N ALA A 81 1.81 -13.98 7.38
CA ALA A 81 1.44 -14.36 8.75
C ALA A 81 1.20 -13.13 9.64
N ILE A 82 2.05 -12.11 9.55
CA ILE A 82 1.90 -10.85 10.28
C ILE A 82 0.62 -10.14 9.83
N HIS A 83 0.39 -10.02 8.50
CA HIS A 83 -0.81 -9.39 7.96
C HIS A 83 -2.09 -10.09 8.45
N MET A 84 -2.14 -11.42 8.38
CA MET A 84 -3.27 -12.20 8.89
C MET A 84 -3.45 -12.02 10.41
N ALA A 85 -2.36 -11.95 11.17
CA ALA A 85 -2.42 -11.67 12.60
C ALA A 85 -2.99 -10.27 12.88
N THR A 86 -2.61 -9.25 12.12
CA THR A 86 -3.17 -7.89 12.24
C THR A 86 -4.66 -7.85 11.93
N LEU A 87 -5.11 -8.60 10.92
CA LEU A 87 -6.54 -8.68 10.59
C LEU A 87 -7.36 -9.47 11.61
N SER A 88 -6.75 -10.46 12.27
CA SER A 88 -7.46 -11.42 13.13
C SER A 88 -7.35 -11.12 14.62
N CYS A 89 -6.38 -10.29 15.01
CA CYS A 89 -6.13 -9.95 16.40
C CYS A 89 -6.77 -8.62 16.74
N ALA A 90 -7.85 -8.67 17.52
CA ALA A 90 -8.38 -7.46 18.14
C ALA A 90 -7.32 -6.89 19.11
N PRO A 91 -7.09 -5.56 19.13
CA PRO A 91 -6.04 -4.95 19.94
C PRO A 91 -6.25 -5.09 21.46
N SER A 92 -7.44 -5.48 21.90
CA SER A 92 -7.80 -5.78 23.28
C SER A 92 -8.69 -7.02 23.37
N THR A 93 -8.67 -7.70 24.52
CA THR A 93 -9.65 -8.75 24.86
C THR A 93 -10.98 -8.18 25.37
N GLN A 94 -11.04 -6.88 25.66
CA GLN A 94 -12.25 -6.14 26.04
C GLN A 94 -12.84 -5.48 24.79
N GLU A 95 -14.08 -5.81 24.47
CA GLU A 95 -14.78 -5.41 23.25
C GLU A 95 -14.96 -3.88 23.16
N ASP A 96 -15.31 -3.25 24.27
CA ASP A 96 -15.48 -1.82 24.44
C ASP A 96 -14.19 -1.02 24.16
N LEU A 97 -13.01 -1.57 24.51
CA LEU A 97 -11.73 -0.98 24.12
C LEU A 97 -11.43 -1.10 22.62
N ASN A 98 -11.87 -2.19 21.98
CA ASN A 98 -11.72 -2.37 20.53
C ASN A 98 -12.65 -1.43 19.75
N ILE A 99 -13.90 -1.28 20.21
CA ILE A 99 -14.85 -0.32 19.65
C ILE A 99 -14.25 1.10 19.72
N GLY A 100 -13.73 1.50 20.88
CA GLY A 100 -13.08 2.80 21.05
C GLY A 100 -11.86 2.99 20.16
N PHE A 101 -11.01 1.96 20.02
CA PHE A 101 -9.84 2.00 19.14
C PHE A 101 -10.23 2.18 17.67
N ILE A 102 -11.17 1.36 17.16
CA ILE A 102 -11.62 1.44 15.77
C ILE A 102 -12.29 2.78 15.50
N ALA A 103 -13.11 3.26 16.43
CA ALA A 103 -13.78 4.56 16.34
C ALA A 103 -12.79 5.73 16.20
N GLN A 104 -11.73 5.75 17.02
CA GLN A 104 -10.68 6.77 16.95
C GLN A 104 -9.91 6.70 15.63
N MET A 105 -9.60 5.49 15.16
CA MET A 105 -8.93 5.29 13.88
C MET A 105 -9.77 5.86 12.72
N LEU A 106 -11.06 5.58 12.67
CA LEU A 106 -11.98 6.12 11.66
C LEU A 106 -12.07 7.66 11.74
N ALA A 107 -12.20 8.22 12.95
CA ALA A 107 -12.30 9.66 13.16
C ALA A 107 -11.00 10.45 12.87
N SER A 108 -9.85 9.76 12.84
CA SER A 108 -8.53 10.34 12.53
C SER A 108 -8.21 10.43 11.04
N LYS A 109 -9.04 9.85 10.16
CA LYS A 109 -8.82 9.93 8.71
C LYS A 109 -8.87 11.39 8.24
N ASN A 110 -7.93 11.74 7.38
CA ASN A 110 -7.81 13.11 6.85
C ASN A 110 -8.57 13.32 5.54
N ASP A 111 -8.82 12.25 4.79
CA ASP A 111 -9.63 12.28 3.58
C ASP A 111 -11.13 12.27 3.99
N PRO A 112 -11.93 13.28 3.61
CA PRO A 112 -13.35 13.34 3.94
C PRO A 112 -14.18 12.18 3.39
N ASP A 113 -13.86 11.68 2.20
CA ASP A 113 -14.63 10.61 1.56
C ASP A 113 -14.36 9.26 2.24
N ASP A 114 -13.11 8.97 2.59
CA ASP A 114 -12.73 7.78 3.36
C ASP A 114 -13.21 7.83 4.82
N LEU A 115 -13.34 9.04 5.38
CA LEU A 115 -13.87 9.27 6.72
C LEU A 115 -15.37 9.02 6.75
N ILE A 116 -16.13 9.61 5.83
CA ILE A 116 -17.60 9.47 5.78
C ILE A 116 -17.99 8.03 5.45
N SER A 117 -17.40 7.44 4.40
CA SER A 117 -17.68 6.05 4.02
C SER A 117 -17.27 5.08 5.12
N GLY A 118 -16.07 5.25 5.69
CA GLY A 118 -15.58 4.39 6.76
C GLY A 118 -16.41 4.41 8.04
N ILE A 119 -17.00 5.57 8.40
CA ILE A 119 -17.92 5.67 9.55
C ILE A 119 -19.30 5.09 9.21
N ALA A 120 -19.80 5.31 7.99
CA ALA A 120 -21.12 4.84 7.58
C ALA A 120 -21.21 3.30 7.55
N ASP A 121 -20.16 2.64 7.06
CA ASP A 121 -20.10 1.19 6.89
C ASP A 121 -19.75 0.42 8.18
N ALA A 122 -19.39 1.14 9.25
CA ALA A 122 -19.03 0.53 10.53
C ALA A 122 -20.27 -0.01 11.29
N PRO A 123 -20.09 -1.04 12.15
CA PRO A 123 -21.11 -1.48 13.09
C PRO A 123 -21.64 -0.31 13.94
N GLU A 124 -22.91 -0.37 14.35
CA GLU A 124 -23.61 0.75 15.00
C GLU A 124 -22.85 1.34 16.20
N GLU A 125 -22.35 0.49 17.09
CA GLU A 125 -21.61 0.88 18.30
C GLU A 125 -20.28 1.59 17.97
N VAL A 126 -19.58 1.13 16.92
CA VAL A 126 -18.34 1.75 16.42
C VAL A 126 -18.64 3.08 15.76
N ARG A 127 -19.71 3.14 14.96
CA ARG A 127 -20.14 4.35 14.26
C ARG A 127 -20.52 5.46 15.25
N GLU A 128 -21.29 5.14 16.28
CA GLU A 128 -21.65 6.09 17.34
C GLU A 128 -20.41 6.63 18.06
N ALA A 129 -19.51 5.73 18.49
CA ALA A 129 -18.26 6.12 19.13
C ALA A 129 -17.35 6.96 18.20
N ALA A 130 -17.32 6.66 16.89
CA ALA A 130 -16.54 7.40 15.90
C ALA A 130 -17.07 8.82 15.70
N LEU A 131 -18.41 8.99 15.67
CA LEU A 131 -19.03 10.31 15.58
C LEU A 131 -18.72 11.17 16.81
N VAL A 132 -18.75 10.59 18.02
CA VAL A 132 -18.36 11.27 19.26
C VAL A 132 -16.88 11.69 19.21
N ALA A 133 -15.99 10.80 18.79
CA ALA A 133 -14.57 11.09 18.65
C ALA A 133 -14.30 12.20 17.61
N LEU A 134 -14.99 12.18 16.48
CA LEU A 134 -14.90 13.21 15.44
C LEU A 134 -15.37 14.58 15.95
N GLN A 135 -16.50 14.63 16.67
CA GLN A 135 -16.99 15.86 17.30
C GLN A 135 -15.98 16.43 18.29
N ALA A 136 -15.37 15.58 19.13
CA ALA A 136 -14.35 15.99 20.08
C ALA A 136 -13.11 16.58 19.37
N ARG A 137 -12.69 15.96 18.26
CA ARG A 137 -11.58 16.45 17.43
C ARG A 137 -11.89 17.82 16.81
N LEU A 138 -13.06 17.98 16.19
CA LEU A 138 -13.48 19.25 15.59
C LEU A 138 -13.60 20.37 16.63
N ALA A 139 -14.11 20.05 17.83
CA ALA A 139 -14.19 20.99 18.93
C ALA A 139 -12.81 21.40 19.49
N ALA A 140 -11.80 20.53 19.40
CA ALA A 140 -10.42 20.85 19.75
C ALA A 140 -9.78 21.78 18.71
N VAL A 141 -9.99 21.52 17.42
CA VAL A 141 -9.47 22.36 16.32
C VAL A 141 -10.11 23.75 16.31
N GLY A 142 -11.39 23.88 16.68
CA GLY A 142 -12.08 25.17 16.75
C GLY A 142 -11.71 26.07 17.94
N LYS A 143 -10.79 25.62 18.83
CA LYS A 143 -10.29 26.39 19.97
C LYS A 143 -8.87 26.93 19.78
N GLU A 144 -8.21 26.56 18.67
CA GLU A 144 -6.93 27.14 18.21
C GLU A 144 -7.19 28.28 17.21
#